data_AF-A3K1E2-F1
#
_entry.id   AF-A3K1E2-F1
#
_cell.length_a   1.000
_cell.length_b   1.000
_cell.length_c   1.000
_cell.angle_alpha   90.00
_cell.angle_beta   90.00
_cell.angle_gamma   90.00
#
_symmetry.space_group_name_H-M   'P 1'
#
loop_
_entity.id
_entity.type
_entity.pdbx_description
1 polymer ?
#
loop_
_entity_poly.entity_id
_entity_poly.type
_entity_poly.pdbx_seq_one_letter_code
_entity_poly.pdbx_strand_id
1 'polypeptide(L)'
;MTDLKKAILDAKYIDMIALGDFVVRDCGLPDSDAEGNLLPQANEIAAAVFRWAADMQAIDDAEVKSKPAPAAVAAAVAEEVSATAGDRDERVGEYDEFGDPVMDAEQAERLEAAREAVKEESA
;
A
#
# COMPACT_ATOMS: atom_id res chain seq x y z
N MET A 1 0.19 -10.19 -9.92
CA MET A 1 0.35 -10.85 -8.59
C MET A 1 -0.96 -11.05 -7.84
N THR A 2 -2.01 -10.24 -8.09
CA THR A 2 -3.33 -10.38 -7.45
C THR A 2 -3.99 -11.74 -7.67
N ASP A 3 -3.76 -12.38 -8.82
CA ASP A 3 -4.31 -13.69 -9.16
C ASP A 3 -3.74 -14.83 -8.27
N LEU A 4 -2.41 -14.89 -8.13
CA LEU A 4 -1.73 -15.85 -7.26
C LEU A 4 -2.17 -15.73 -5.80
N LYS A 5 -2.26 -14.49 -5.29
CA LYS A 5 -2.71 -14.23 -3.91
C LYS A 5 -4.12 -14.77 -3.68
N LYS A 6 -5.06 -14.48 -4.59
CA LYS A 6 -6.43 -14.96 -4.50
C LYS A 6 -6.48 -16.49 -4.55
N ALA A 7 -5.75 -17.10 -5.49
CA ALA A 7 -5.65 -18.54 -5.59
C ALA A 7 -5.16 -19.19 -4.28
N ILE A 8 -4.21 -18.57 -3.57
CA ILE A 8 -3.73 -19.04 -2.27
C ILE A 8 -4.81 -18.91 -1.19
N LEU A 9 -5.53 -17.78 -1.13
CA LEU A 9 -6.57 -17.55 -0.12
C LEU A 9 -7.81 -18.45 -0.32
N ASP A 10 -8.12 -18.80 -1.57
CA ASP A 10 -9.25 -19.66 -1.93
C ASP A 10 -8.88 -21.16 -1.91
N ALA A 11 -7.60 -21.50 -1.78
CA ALA A 11 -7.14 -22.88 -1.79
C ALA A 11 -7.60 -23.64 -0.53
N LYS A 12 -7.87 -24.95 -0.69
CA LYS A 12 -8.15 -25.80 0.46
C LYS A 12 -6.86 -26.06 1.23
N TYR A 13 -7.00 -26.28 2.54
CA TYR A 13 -5.87 -26.62 3.41
C TYR A 13 -5.05 -27.82 2.88
N ILE A 14 -5.71 -28.86 2.34
CA ILE A 14 -5.02 -30.04 1.78
C ILE A 14 -4.14 -29.71 0.57
N ASP A 15 -4.58 -28.79 -0.27
CA ASP A 15 -3.83 -28.37 -1.46
C ASP A 15 -2.59 -27.56 -1.05
N MET A 16 -2.70 -26.81 0.05
CA MET A 16 -1.61 -26.01 0.58
C MET A 16 -0.58 -26.84 1.34
N ILE A 17 -1.01 -27.92 2.01
CA ILE A 17 -0.07 -28.92 2.53
C ILE A 17 0.66 -29.63 1.38
N ALA A 18 -0.04 -29.99 0.30
CA ALA A 18 0.59 -30.59 -0.88
C ALA A 18 1.59 -29.63 -1.55
N LEU A 19 1.29 -28.32 -1.59
CA LEU A 19 2.21 -27.29 -2.06
C LEU A 19 3.45 -27.19 -1.14
N GLY A 20 3.26 -27.17 0.18
CA GLY A 20 4.36 -27.16 1.14
C GLY A 20 5.27 -28.38 1.00
N ASP A 21 4.67 -29.56 0.83
CA ASP A 21 5.37 -30.83 0.62
C ASP A 21 6.11 -30.85 -0.72
N PHE A 22 5.52 -30.28 -1.78
CA PHE A 22 6.21 -30.07 -3.06
C PHE A 22 7.45 -29.19 -2.90
N VAL A 23 7.33 -28.05 -2.19
CA VAL A 23 8.46 -27.13 -1.97
C VAL A 23 9.58 -27.82 -1.18
N VAL A 24 9.25 -28.59 -0.13
CA VAL A 24 10.27 -29.33 0.65
C VAL A 24 11.05 -30.30 -0.26
N ARG A 25 10.35 -31.09 -1.07
CA ARG A 25 10.99 -32.07 -1.95
C ARG A 25 11.76 -31.43 -3.10
N ASP A 26 11.16 -30.47 -3.79
CA ASP A 26 11.69 -29.91 -5.04
C ASP A 26 12.82 -28.90 -4.79
N CYS A 27 12.79 -28.20 -3.64
CA CYS A 27 13.89 -27.32 -3.21
C CYS A 27 14.97 -28.06 -2.39
N GLY A 28 14.81 -29.37 -2.16
CA GLY A 28 15.77 -30.19 -1.41
C GLY A 28 15.92 -29.77 0.05
N LEU A 29 14.84 -29.30 0.67
CA LEU A 29 14.84 -28.98 2.09
C LEU A 29 14.89 -30.28 2.92
N PRO A 30 15.59 -30.27 4.07
CA PRO A 30 15.72 -31.45 4.91
C PRO A 30 14.35 -31.84 5.48
N ASP A 31 13.83 -33.00 5.09
CA ASP A 31 12.54 -33.54 5.52
C ASP A 31 12.61 -34.26 6.87
N SER A 32 13.82 -34.51 7.37
CA SER A 32 14.10 -35.21 8.62
C SER A 32 15.21 -34.51 9.41
N ASP A 33 15.13 -34.58 10.73
CA ASP A 33 16.20 -34.11 11.62
C ASP A 33 17.38 -35.11 11.69
N ALA A 34 18.41 -34.78 12.47
CA ALA A 34 19.58 -35.63 12.67
C ALA A 34 19.27 -36.98 13.34
N GLU A 35 18.08 -37.11 13.92
CA GLU A 35 17.60 -38.29 14.66
C GLU A 35 16.64 -39.13 13.82
N GLY A 36 16.34 -38.70 12.59
CA GLY A 36 15.45 -39.38 11.65
C GLY A 36 13.97 -39.11 11.88
N ASN A 37 13.60 -38.13 12.70
CA ASN A 37 12.21 -37.70 12.85
C ASN A 37 11.82 -36.77 11.70
N LEU A 38 10.62 -36.97 11.16
CA LEU A 38 10.08 -36.10 10.11
C LEU A 38 9.87 -34.68 10.64
N LEU A 39 10.42 -33.69 9.93
CA LEU A 39 10.26 -32.28 10.24
C LEU A 39 8.90 -31.79 9.70
N PRO A 40 8.13 -30.98 10.47
CA PRO A 40 6.84 -30.46 10.04
C PRO A 40 6.96 -29.32 9.00
N GLN A 41 8.03 -29.27 8.22
CA GLN A 41 8.35 -28.16 7.31
C GLN A 41 7.25 -27.89 6.29
N ALA A 42 6.60 -28.92 5.74
CA ALA A 42 5.51 -28.72 4.78
C ALA A 42 4.35 -27.91 5.40
N ASN A 43 4.01 -28.18 6.66
CA ASN A 43 2.96 -27.47 7.39
C ASN A 43 3.38 -26.02 7.69
N GLU A 44 4.64 -25.82 8.06
CA GLU A 44 5.18 -24.49 8.36
C GLU A 44 5.27 -23.62 7.11
N ILE A 45 5.72 -24.18 5.98
CA ILE A 45 5.78 -23.50 4.69
C ILE A 45 4.37 -23.15 4.22
N ALA A 46 3.42 -24.09 4.29
CA ALA A 46 2.03 -23.81 3.95
C ALA A 46 1.45 -22.65 4.79
N ALA A 47 1.70 -22.66 6.10
CA ALA A 47 1.27 -21.59 7.00
C ALA A 47 1.94 -20.24 6.69
N ALA A 48 3.23 -20.23 6.35
CA ALA A 48 3.95 -19.02 5.97
C ALA A 48 3.39 -18.42 4.68
N VAL A 49 3.08 -19.24 3.68
CA VAL A 49 2.49 -18.81 2.40
C VAL A 49 1.08 -18.22 2.62
N PHE A 50 0.26 -18.85 3.46
CA PHE A 50 -1.05 -18.30 3.83
C PHE A 50 -0.95 -16.96 4.56
N ARG A 51 -0.03 -16.85 5.52
CA ARG A 51 0.19 -15.61 6.28
C ARG A 51 0.58 -14.47 5.36
N TRP A 52 1.53 -14.72 4.45
CA TRP A 52 1.92 -13.74 3.45
C TRP A 52 0.74 -13.28 2.58
N ALA A 53 -0.08 -14.22 2.08
CA ALA A 53 -1.22 -13.88 1.25
C ALA A 53 -2.27 -13.03 2.01
N ALA A 54 -2.49 -13.34 3.29
CA ALA A 54 -3.37 -12.58 4.17
C ALA A 54 -2.83 -11.18 4.46
N ASP A 55 -1.53 -11.04 4.73
CA ASP A 55 -0.89 -9.75 4.97
C ASP A 55 -0.97 -8.86 3.72
N MET A 56 -0.76 -9.41 2.52
CA MET A 56 -0.95 -8.69 1.26
C MET A 56 -2.41 -8.27 1.03
N GLN A 57 -3.39 -9.06 1.47
CA GLN A 57 -4.81 -8.66 1.41
C GLN A 57 -5.12 -7.52 2.39
N ALA A 58 -4.54 -7.55 3.59
CA ALA A 58 -4.72 -6.48 4.57
C ALA A 58 -4.12 -5.15 4.10
N ILE A 59 -2.99 -5.19 3.38
CA ILE A 59 -2.38 -4.00 2.75
C ILE A 59 -3.31 -3.44 1.67
N ASP A 60 -3.78 -4.27 0.74
CA ASP A 60 -4.70 -3.84 -0.32
C ASP A 60 -5.99 -3.24 0.27
N ASP A 61 -6.56 -3.86 1.30
CA ASP A 61 -7.77 -3.37 1.97
C ASP A 61 -7.52 -2.04 2.70
N ALA A 62 -6.31 -1.81 3.22
CA ALA A 62 -5.92 -0.54 3.82
C ALA A 62 -5.77 0.56 2.76
N GLU A 63 -5.23 0.26 1.58
CA GLU A 63 -5.16 1.19 0.44
C GLU A 63 -6.55 1.56 -0.12
N VAL A 64 -7.49 0.61 -0.12
CA VAL A 64 -8.88 0.88 -0.52
C VAL A 64 -9.60 1.75 0.53
N LYS A 65 -9.32 1.56 1.82
CA LYS A 65 -9.89 2.36 2.92
C LYS A 65 -9.29 3.76 3.04
N SER A 66 -8.04 3.95 2.62
CA SER A 66 -7.40 5.27 2.58
C SER A 66 -7.81 6.11 1.37
N LYS A 67 -8.42 5.48 0.34
CA LYS A 67 -9.13 6.19 -0.73
C LYS A 67 -10.45 6.76 -0.19
N PRO A 68 -10.68 8.08 -0.27
CA PRO A 68 -11.94 8.65 0.20
C PRO A 68 -13.11 8.03 -0.58
N ALA A 69 -14.15 7.61 0.15
CA ALA A 69 -15.35 7.00 -0.43
C ALA A 69 -15.94 7.93 -1.50
N PRO A 70 -16.46 7.42 -2.64
CA PRO A 70 -17.00 8.24 -3.73
C PRO A 70 -18.09 9.22 -3.26
N ALA A 71 -18.82 8.88 -2.19
CA ALA A 71 -19.79 9.76 -1.54
C ALA A 71 -19.13 10.89 -0.72
N ALA A 72 -17.97 10.65 -0.11
CA ALA A 72 -17.18 11.68 0.58
C ALA A 72 -16.46 12.60 -0.42
N VAL A 73 -16.02 12.07 -1.58
CA VAL A 73 -15.50 12.90 -2.68
C VAL A 73 -16.64 13.72 -3.29
N ALA A 74 -17.83 13.13 -3.50
CA ALA A 74 -18.99 13.86 -4.00
C ALA A 74 -19.54 14.89 -3.00
N ALA A 75 -19.49 14.61 -1.70
CA ALA A 75 -19.86 15.55 -0.65
C ALA A 75 -18.83 16.68 -0.51
N ALA A 76 -17.52 16.39 -0.58
CA ALA A 76 -16.48 17.41 -0.60
C ALA A 76 -16.57 18.29 -1.85
N VAL A 77 -16.86 17.72 -3.03
CA VAL A 77 -17.08 18.48 -4.27
C VAL A 77 -18.37 19.31 -4.19
N ALA A 78 -19.44 18.81 -3.57
CA ALA A 78 -20.67 19.58 -3.36
C ALA A 78 -20.51 20.71 -2.33
N GLU A 79 -19.70 20.49 -1.29
CA GLU A 79 -19.40 21.50 -0.26
C GLU A 79 -18.47 22.60 -0.80
N GLU A 80 -17.50 22.26 -1.66
CA GLU A 80 -16.68 23.27 -2.38
C GLU A 80 -17.48 24.07 -3.42
N VAL A 81 -18.46 23.46 -4.10
CA VAL A 81 -19.34 24.17 -5.05
C VAL A 81 -20.36 25.08 -4.34
N SER A 82 -20.77 24.75 -3.10
CA SER A 82 -21.67 25.61 -2.32
C SER A 82 -20.93 26.73 -1.57
N ALA A 83 -19.64 26.57 -1.26
CA ALA A 83 -18.83 27.59 -0.60
C ALA A 83 -18.27 28.67 -1.56
N THR A 84 -18.47 28.51 -2.88
CA THR A 84 -17.93 29.40 -3.93
C THR A 84 -18.99 30.27 -4.62
N ALA A 85 -20.19 30.40 -4.05
CA ALA A 85 -21.21 31.35 -4.54
C ALA A 85 -20.94 32.81 -4.15
N GLY A 86 -19.79 33.13 -3.56
CA GLY A 86 -19.40 34.50 -3.22
C GLY A 86 -17.89 34.64 -3.09
N ASP A 87 -17.25 35.05 -4.19
CA ASP A 87 -15.96 35.75 -4.21
C ASP A 87 -14.73 34.94 -3.78
N ARG A 88 -14.10 34.20 -4.72
CA ARG A 88 -12.69 33.75 -4.65
C ARG A 88 -12.25 33.10 -5.97
N ASP A 89 -11.66 33.91 -6.83
CA ASP A 89 -11.12 33.53 -8.14
C ASP A 89 -9.59 33.25 -8.11
N GLU A 90 -8.98 32.83 -6.99
CA GLU A 90 -7.50 32.74 -6.90
C GLU A 90 -6.92 31.64 -5.97
N ARG A 91 -7.60 30.51 -5.75
CA ARG A 91 -7.03 29.43 -4.92
C ARG A 91 -7.14 28.00 -5.45
N VAL A 92 -7.16 27.86 -6.77
CA VAL A 92 -6.77 26.61 -7.42
C VAL A 92 -5.44 26.90 -8.09
N GLY A 93 -4.32 26.59 -7.41
CA GLY A 93 -3.01 26.70 -8.04
C GLY A 93 -3.01 25.84 -9.29
N GLU A 94 -2.84 26.47 -10.46
CA GLU A 94 -2.70 25.74 -11.71
C GLU A 94 -1.48 24.82 -11.56
N TYR A 95 -1.56 23.59 -12.06
CA TYR A 95 -0.42 22.68 -12.12
C TYR A 95 0.08 22.66 -13.58
N ASP A 96 1.39 22.67 -13.79
CA ASP A 96 1.97 22.62 -15.12
C ASP A 96 1.81 21.23 -15.76
N GLU A 97 2.26 21.08 -17.01
CA GLU A 97 2.17 19.81 -17.75
C GLU A 97 2.93 18.66 -17.07
N PHE A 98 3.85 18.96 -16.15
CA PHE A 98 4.61 17.99 -15.38
C PHE A 98 4.00 17.70 -14.01
N GLY A 99 2.90 18.38 -13.66
CA GLY A 99 2.19 18.21 -12.41
C GLY A 99 2.80 18.98 -11.24
N ASP A 100 3.65 19.97 -11.52
CA ASP A 100 4.20 20.86 -10.52
C ASP A 100 3.28 22.09 -10.33
N PRO A 101 3.07 22.58 -9.09
CA PRO A 101 2.29 23.79 -8.88
C PRO A 101 2.92 24.98 -9.63
N VAL A 102 2.15 25.62 -10.50
CA VAL A 102 2.51 26.88 -11.16
C VAL A 102 2.59 27.95 -10.08
N MET A 103 3.82 28.30 -9.71
CA MET A 103 4.14 29.29 -8.70
C MET A 103 4.94 30.42 -9.34
N ASP A 104 4.60 31.67 -9.03
CA ASP A 104 5.38 32.81 -9.48
C ASP A 104 6.74 32.89 -8.76
N ALA A 105 7.73 33.52 -9.39
CA ALA A 105 9.11 33.54 -8.88
C ALA A 105 9.23 34.22 -7.50
N GLU A 106 8.37 35.21 -7.23
CA GLU A 106 8.40 35.96 -5.98
C GLU A 106 7.84 35.13 -4.82
N GLN A 107 6.84 34.30 -5.10
CA GLN A 107 6.20 33.42 -4.14
C GLN A 107 7.06 32.18 -3.85
N ALA A 108 7.80 31.69 -4.85
CA ALA A 108 8.79 30.63 -4.68
C ALA A 108 9.94 31.07 -3.74
N GLU A 109 10.47 32.28 -3.93
CA GLU A 109 11.55 32.83 -3.09
C GLU A 109 11.12 32.99 -1.62
N ARG A 110 9.87 33.40 -1.36
CA ARG A 110 9.34 33.51 0.02
C ARG A 110 9.20 32.15 0.71
N LEU A 111 8.84 31.10 -0.02
CA LEU A 111 8.73 29.75 0.53
C LEU A 111 10.09 29.11 0.80
N GLU A 112 11.09 29.42 -0.03
CA GLU A 112 12.47 29.01 0.21
C GLU A 112 13.06 29.72 1.44
N ALA A 113 12.88 31.04 1.56
CA ALA A 113 13.29 31.79 2.74
C ALA A 113 12.62 31.30 4.03
N ALA A 114 11.33 30.92 3.96
CA ALA A 114 10.62 30.32 5.09
C ALA A 114 11.17 28.92 5.46
N ARG A 115 11.54 28.10 4.46
CA ARG A 115 12.17 26.80 4.70
C ARG A 115 13.58 26.94 5.29
N GLU A 116 14.34 27.93 4.86
CA GLU A 116 15.69 28.19 5.38
C GLU A 116 15.64 28.69 6.83
N ALA A 117 14.68 29.56 7.18
CA ALA A 117 14.45 29.98 8.56
C ALA A 117 14.09 28.81 9.50
N VAL A 118 13.23 27.89 9.04
CA VAL A 118 12.88 26.68 9.81
C VAL A 118 14.08 25.73 9.93
N LYS A 119 14.96 25.69 8.92
CA LYS A 119 16.17 24.87 8.91
C LYS A 119 17.25 25.41 9.86
N GLU A 120 17.37 26.74 10.00
CA GLU A 120 18.25 27.37 10.98
C GLU A 120 17.73 27.23 12.43
N GLU A 121 16.41 27.19 12.64
CA GLU A 121 15.83 26.94 13.98
C GLU A 121 15.95 25.47 14.44
N SER A 122 16.21 24.56 13.50
CA SER A 122 16.32 23.11 13.74
C SER A 122 17.77 22.59 13.81
N ALA A 123 18.76 23.49 13.82
CA ALA A 123 20.19 23.18 13.94
C ALA A 123 20.74 23.61 15.31
#